data_AF-A0A2E1TIE0-F1
#
_entry.id   AF-A0A2E1TIE0-F1
#
_cell.length_a   1.000
_cell.length_b   1.000
_cell.length_c   1.000
_cell.angle_alpha   90.00
_cell.angle_beta   90.00
_cell.angle_gamma   90.00
#
_symmetry.space_group_name_H-M   'P 1'
#
loop_
_entity.id
_entity.type
_entity.pdbx_description
1 polymer ?
#
loop_
_entity_poly.entity_id
_entity_poly.type
_entity_poly.pdbx_seq_one_letter_code
_entity_poly.pdbx_strand_id
1 'polypeptide(L)'
;MTLAQRVAQAEVSTLLVGPSGAGKEVLARVLHESSNRCNNPFVALNCAAMPENLIEDMLFGHEKGAFTGAAREHIGVFEQANGGSLFLDEIGDMPYHLQTKLLRVLQEKRLTRLGGHAHVDLDVRLIAATNRDLKEAIQHREFREDLYYRISAFRLRIPPLHERPGDILPLVEHLLKSHSSNGKRYLLSKEAEAKLVGYIWPGNVRELGNVIQRALVLCQGTRITSEHLLFDELYGPVIPSISDRIDNEEAEGFLKMGNSGVRTEVEEPRVPSSVMIGEKKINSLGAAVKTSEQQTIRAALRACGSRIEAAKQLGISPRTLRYKIARYKDRGIMLAAND
;
A
#
# COMPACT_ATOMS: atom_id res chain seq x y z
N MET A 1 -20.48 -12.11 -19.18
CA MET A 1 -21.00 -10.99 -18.38
C MET A 1 -20.34 -11.03 -17.02
N THR A 2 -19.31 -10.21 -16.82
CA THR A 2 -18.54 -10.18 -15.56
C THR A 2 -19.39 -9.57 -14.43
N LEU A 3 -19.11 -9.91 -13.17
CA LEU A 3 -19.84 -9.38 -12.01
C LEU A 3 -19.88 -7.83 -12.01
N ALA A 4 -18.77 -7.19 -12.41
CA ALA A 4 -18.66 -5.75 -12.55
C ALA A 4 -19.67 -5.15 -13.55
N GLN A 5 -19.95 -5.83 -14.67
CA GLN A 5 -20.93 -5.37 -15.66
C GLN A 5 -22.36 -5.40 -15.10
N ARG A 6 -22.72 -6.43 -14.32
CA ARG A 6 -24.03 -6.49 -13.67
C ARG A 6 -24.19 -5.38 -12.63
N VAL A 7 -23.13 -5.09 -11.87
CA VAL A 7 -23.12 -4.00 -10.88
C VAL A 7 -23.21 -2.64 -11.57
N ALA A 8 -22.55 -2.47 -12.72
CA ALA A 8 -22.62 -1.26 -13.51
C ALA A 8 -24.04 -0.94 -13.99
N GLN A 9 -24.83 -1.96 -14.31
CA GLN A 9 -26.23 -1.82 -14.76
C GLN A 9 -27.22 -1.55 -13.62
N ALA A 10 -26.92 -1.96 -12.39
CA ALA A 10 -27.82 -1.83 -11.25
C ALA A 10 -27.87 -0.40 -10.63
N GLU A 11 -27.01 0.52 -11.08
CA GLU A 11 -26.87 1.91 -10.59
C GLU A 11 -26.75 2.07 -9.06
N VAL A 12 -26.38 1.02 -8.34
CA VAL A 12 -26.23 1.05 -6.87
C VAL A 12 -24.91 1.70 -6.43
N SER A 13 -24.91 2.22 -5.19
CA SER A 13 -23.68 2.65 -4.52
C SER A 13 -22.70 1.47 -4.41
N THR A 14 -21.46 1.71 -4.82
CA THR A 14 -20.44 0.67 -4.87
C THR A 14 -19.24 1.07 -4.02
N LEU A 15 -18.80 0.18 -3.12
CA LEU A 15 -17.61 0.34 -2.30
C LEU A 15 -16.49 -0.57 -2.83
N LEU A 16 -15.41 0.04 -3.29
CA LEU A 16 -14.18 -0.61 -3.72
C LEU A 16 -13.21 -0.71 -2.54
N VAL A 17 -12.86 -1.94 -2.16
CA VAL A 17 -11.96 -2.22 -1.04
C VAL A 17 -10.69 -2.84 -1.58
N GLY A 18 -9.54 -2.26 -1.30
CA GLY A 18 -8.26 -2.82 -1.72
C GLY A 18 -7.09 -1.94 -1.34
N PRO A 19 -5.86 -2.50 -1.38
CA PRO A 19 -4.67 -1.78 -0.97
C PRO A 19 -4.42 -0.55 -1.85
N SER A 20 -3.61 0.37 -1.34
CA SER A 20 -3.22 1.55 -2.13
C SER A 20 -2.47 1.13 -3.39
N GLY A 21 -2.73 1.83 -4.50
CA GLY A 21 -2.12 1.52 -5.79
C GLY A 21 -2.66 0.27 -6.50
N ALA A 22 -3.70 -0.40 -6.00
CA ALA A 22 -4.27 -1.60 -6.63
C ALA A 22 -5.07 -1.35 -7.93
N GLY A 23 -5.31 -0.08 -8.28
CA GLY A 23 -6.10 0.31 -9.46
C GLY A 23 -7.59 0.53 -9.17
N LYS A 24 -7.95 0.96 -7.95
CA LYS A 24 -9.35 1.25 -7.55
C LYS A 24 -10.01 2.28 -8.49
N GLU A 25 -9.28 3.34 -8.85
CA GLU A 25 -9.76 4.37 -9.78
C GLU A 25 -10.05 3.82 -11.17
N VAL A 26 -9.18 2.94 -11.69
CA VAL A 26 -9.39 2.30 -13.00
C VAL A 26 -10.65 1.45 -12.97
N LEU A 27 -10.87 0.68 -11.90
CA LEU A 27 -12.10 -0.10 -11.75
C LEU A 27 -13.34 0.81 -11.64
N ALA A 28 -13.24 1.94 -10.95
CA ALA A 28 -14.33 2.92 -10.88
C ALA A 28 -14.69 3.49 -12.27
N ARG A 29 -13.69 3.79 -13.10
CA ARG A 29 -13.91 4.22 -14.50
C ARG A 29 -14.58 3.13 -15.32
N VAL A 30 -14.12 1.89 -15.22
CA VAL A 30 -14.75 0.74 -15.91
C VAL A 30 -16.22 0.55 -15.48
N LEU A 31 -16.52 0.73 -14.19
CA LEU A 31 -17.89 0.66 -13.67
C LEU A 31 -18.80 1.79 -14.19
N HIS A 32 -18.22 2.96 -14.46
CA HIS A 32 -18.93 4.09 -15.05
C HIS A 32 -19.14 3.88 -16.56
N GLU A 33 -18.09 3.52 -17.30
CA GLU A 33 -18.14 3.24 -18.74
C GLU A 33 -19.09 2.08 -19.08
N SER A 34 -19.23 1.11 -18.18
CA SER A 34 -20.14 -0.03 -18.34
C SER A 34 -21.58 0.24 -17.87
N SER A 35 -21.89 1.47 -17.43
CA SER A 35 -23.20 1.85 -16.90
C SER A 35 -24.06 2.61 -17.91
N ASN A 36 -25.34 2.81 -17.59
CA ASN A 36 -26.24 3.63 -18.40
C ASN A 36 -25.84 5.13 -18.43
N ARG A 37 -24.95 5.54 -17.52
CA ARG A 37 -24.46 6.92 -17.36
C ARG A 37 -23.08 7.12 -18.00
N CYS A 38 -22.63 6.23 -18.87
CA CYS A 38 -21.29 6.28 -19.47
C CYS A 38 -20.99 7.56 -20.29
N ASN A 39 -22.04 8.21 -20.81
CA ASN A 39 -21.91 9.48 -21.55
C ASN A 39 -22.03 10.73 -20.64
N ASN A 40 -22.31 10.54 -19.35
CA ASN A 40 -22.51 11.60 -18.36
C ASN A 40 -21.20 11.86 -17.59
N PRO A 41 -21.09 12.95 -16.81
CA PRO A 41 -19.83 13.28 -16.14
C PRO A 41 -19.37 12.18 -15.16
N PHE A 42 -18.07 11.91 -15.19
CA PHE A 42 -17.36 11.15 -14.15
C PHE A 42 -16.44 12.11 -13.40
N VAL A 43 -16.83 12.44 -12.17
CA VAL A 43 -16.05 13.36 -11.31
C VAL A 43 -15.38 12.54 -10.22
N ALA A 44 -14.07 12.76 -10.04
CA ALA A 44 -13.27 12.06 -9.05
C ALA A 44 -12.70 13.03 -8.01
N LEU A 45 -12.77 12.67 -6.73
CA LEU A 45 -12.19 13.42 -5.63
C LEU A 45 -11.46 12.46 -4.68
N ASN A 46 -10.24 12.80 -4.28
CA ASN A 46 -9.49 12.08 -3.26
C ASN A 46 -9.62 12.80 -1.91
N CYS A 47 -10.11 12.09 -0.90
CA CYS A 47 -10.40 12.67 0.42
C CYS A 47 -9.17 12.77 1.33
N ALA A 48 -8.08 12.04 1.07
CA ALA A 48 -6.93 11.97 1.97
C ALA A 48 -5.91 13.10 1.76
N ALA A 49 -5.97 13.84 0.65
CA ALA A 49 -4.91 14.75 0.22
C ALA A 49 -5.13 16.23 0.57
N MET A 50 -6.23 16.58 1.25
CA MET A 50 -6.65 17.98 1.41
C MET A 50 -7.02 18.34 2.87
N PRO A 51 -6.84 19.62 3.26
CA PRO A 51 -7.40 20.16 4.50
C PRO A 51 -8.93 20.03 4.55
N GLU A 52 -9.50 19.85 5.74
CA GLU A 52 -10.94 19.59 5.95
C GLU A 52 -11.83 20.67 5.29
N ASN A 53 -11.51 21.95 5.51
CA ASN A 53 -12.27 23.07 4.97
C ASN A 53 -12.29 23.08 3.43
N LEU A 54 -11.21 22.63 2.79
CA LEU A 54 -11.13 22.55 1.33
C LEU A 54 -11.90 21.34 0.80
N ILE A 55 -11.91 20.22 1.51
CA ILE A 55 -12.72 19.05 1.12
C ILE A 55 -14.20 19.41 1.16
N GLU A 56 -14.64 20.09 2.23
CA GLU A 56 -16.03 20.51 2.37
C GLU A 56 -16.47 21.42 1.22
N ASP A 57 -15.67 22.42 0.92
CA ASP A 57 -15.94 23.35 -0.17
C ASP A 57 -15.92 22.68 -1.56
N MET A 58 -14.95 21.79 -1.79
CA MET A 58 -14.88 21.02 -3.03
C MET A 58 -16.06 20.07 -3.19
N LEU A 59 -16.52 19.41 -2.12
CA LEU A 59 -17.67 18.50 -2.16
C LEU A 59 -18.97 19.24 -2.44
N PHE A 60 -19.26 20.26 -1.63
CA PHE A 60 -20.60 20.83 -1.54
C PHE A 60 -20.74 22.19 -2.22
N GLY A 61 -19.63 22.86 -2.54
CA GLY A 61 -19.64 24.22 -3.09
C GLY A 61 -20.04 25.28 -2.07
N HIS A 62 -19.89 26.54 -2.45
CA HIS A 62 -20.26 27.68 -1.61
C HIS A 62 -20.95 28.78 -2.39
N GLU A 63 -21.82 29.52 -1.70
CA GLU A 63 -22.34 30.79 -2.19
C GLU A 63 -21.38 31.94 -1.85
N LYS A 64 -21.48 33.03 -2.61
CA LYS A 64 -20.69 34.24 -2.36
C LYS A 64 -20.94 34.74 -0.93
N GLY A 65 -19.86 34.93 -0.17
CA GLY A 65 -19.92 35.41 1.21
C GLY A 65 -20.15 34.34 2.28
N ALA A 66 -20.11 33.04 1.93
CA ALA A 66 -20.28 31.95 2.89
C ALA A 66 -19.23 31.92 4.01
N PHE A 67 -17.99 32.33 3.72
CA PHE A 67 -16.89 32.45 4.68
C PHE A 67 -15.90 33.53 4.25
N THR A 68 -14.96 33.88 5.12
CA THR A 68 -13.89 34.84 4.82
C THR A 68 -13.01 34.35 3.67
N GLY A 69 -13.12 34.95 2.48
CA GLY A 69 -12.43 34.51 1.26
C GLY A 69 -13.35 33.99 0.15
N ALA A 70 -14.63 33.78 0.44
CA ALA A 70 -15.67 33.38 -0.53
C ALA A 70 -16.10 34.56 -1.43
N ALA A 71 -15.17 35.07 -2.25
CA ALA A 71 -15.39 36.24 -3.10
C ALA A 71 -16.31 35.93 -4.31
N ARG A 72 -16.36 34.67 -4.74
CA ARG A 72 -17.17 34.16 -5.85
C ARG A 72 -17.95 32.96 -5.37
N GLU A 73 -18.97 32.56 -6.12
CA GLU A 73 -19.61 31.26 -5.91
C GLU A 73 -18.73 30.13 -6.50
N HIS A 74 -18.82 28.95 -5.89
CA HIS A 74 -18.13 27.74 -6.36
C HIS A 74 -19.11 26.56 -6.41
N ILE A 75 -19.12 25.86 -7.54
CA ILE A 75 -19.95 24.68 -7.75
C ILE A 75 -19.19 23.44 -7.25
N GLY A 76 -19.75 22.74 -6.27
CA GLY A 76 -19.13 21.53 -5.69
C GLY A 76 -19.15 20.32 -6.63
N VAL A 77 -18.32 19.32 -6.35
CA VAL A 77 -18.20 18.10 -7.18
C VAL A 77 -19.49 17.29 -7.24
N PHE A 78 -20.37 17.39 -6.23
CA PHE A 78 -21.68 16.75 -6.28
C PHE A 78 -22.56 17.33 -7.40
N GLU A 79 -22.59 18.66 -7.54
CA GLU A 79 -23.32 19.32 -8.62
C GLU A 79 -22.66 19.08 -9.97
N GLN A 80 -21.33 19.10 -10.04
CA GLN A 80 -20.59 18.77 -11.27
C GLN A 80 -20.84 17.34 -11.75
N ALA A 81 -21.06 16.40 -10.82
CA ALA A 81 -21.35 15.00 -11.11
C ALA A 81 -22.84 14.71 -11.36
N ASN A 82 -23.71 15.74 -11.37
CA ASN A 82 -25.15 15.55 -11.49
C ASN A 82 -25.51 14.86 -12.82
N GLY A 83 -26.40 13.86 -12.77
CA GLY A 83 -26.73 12.95 -13.87
C GLY A 83 -25.66 11.87 -14.14
N GLY A 84 -24.49 11.96 -13.52
CA GLY A 84 -23.33 11.13 -13.80
C GLY A 84 -22.92 10.22 -12.64
N SER A 85 -21.61 10.09 -12.43
CA SER A 85 -21.00 9.30 -11.35
C SER A 85 -19.96 10.10 -10.59
N LEU A 86 -20.01 10.02 -9.26
CA LEU A 86 -19.03 10.60 -8.36
C LEU A 86 -18.15 9.48 -7.78
N PHE A 87 -16.85 9.58 -7.99
CA PHE A 87 -15.85 8.72 -7.40
C PHE A 87 -15.18 9.41 -6.21
N LEU A 88 -15.31 8.82 -5.02
CA LEU A 88 -14.64 9.26 -3.79
C LEU A 88 -13.54 8.27 -3.42
N ASP A 89 -12.29 8.65 -3.60
CA ASP A 89 -11.13 7.86 -3.20
C ASP A 89 -10.73 8.15 -1.75
N GLU A 90 -10.26 7.11 -1.07
CA GLU A 90 -9.90 7.12 0.34
C GLU A 90 -11.01 7.71 1.25
N ILE A 91 -12.25 7.25 1.06
CA ILE A 91 -13.41 7.69 1.87
C ILE A 91 -13.23 7.44 3.37
N GLY A 92 -12.40 6.46 3.75
CA GLY A 92 -12.07 6.17 5.14
C GLY A 92 -11.24 7.26 5.84
N ASP A 93 -10.64 8.17 5.07
CA ASP A 93 -9.91 9.35 5.58
C ASP A 93 -10.81 10.59 5.70
N MET A 94 -12.09 10.50 5.34
CA MET A 94 -13.02 11.63 5.40
C MET A 94 -13.29 12.05 6.86
N PRO A 95 -13.17 13.35 7.20
CA PRO A 95 -13.50 13.87 8.52
C PRO A 95 -14.91 13.50 8.99
N TYR A 96 -15.04 13.12 10.26
CA TYR A 96 -16.28 12.58 10.83
C TYR A 96 -17.51 13.50 10.65
N HIS A 97 -17.31 14.82 10.75
CA HIS A 97 -18.39 15.79 10.58
C HIS A 97 -18.93 15.83 9.14
N LEU A 98 -18.05 15.68 8.13
CA LEU A 98 -18.42 15.64 6.71
C LEU A 98 -19.18 14.37 6.34
N GLN A 99 -18.90 13.25 7.01
CA GLN A 99 -19.63 11.99 6.82
C GLN A 99 -21.14 12.15 7.06
N THR A 100 -21.54 13.00 8.02
CA THR A 100 -22.95 13.29 8.30
C THR A 100 -23.61 14.07 7.16
N LYS A 101 -22.91 15.06 6.60
CA LYS A 101 -23.39 15.83 5.43
C LYS A 101 -23.48 14.95 4.19
N LEU A 102 -22.47 14.12 3.94
CA LEU A 102 -22.47 13.14 2.87
C LEU A 102 -23.66 12.19 2.97
N LEU A 103 -23.92 11.64 4.17
CA LEU A 103 -25.07 10.76 4.39
C LEU A 103 -26.40 11.45 4.03
N ARG A 104 -26.60 12.69 4.45
CA ARG A 104 -27.81 13.47 4.11
C ARG A 104 -27.96 13.65 2.60
N VAL A 105 -26.89 14.04 1.91
CA VAL A 105 -26.90 14.21 0.45
C VAL A 105 -27.26 12.90 -0.25
N LEU A 106 -26.70 11.76 0.20
CA LEU A 106 -26.99 10.46 -0.37
C LEU A 106 -28.42 10.00 -0.10
N GLN A 107 -29.00 10.32 1.06
CA GLN A 107 -30.35 9.92 1.46
C GLN A 107 -31.43 10.79 0.81
N GLU A 108 -31.30 12.11 0.93
CA GLU A 108 -32.28 13.09 0.48
C GLU A 108 -32.18 13.38 -1.01
N LYS A 109 -31.05 13.01 -1.65
CA LYS A 109 -30.75 13.35 -3.05
C LYS A 109 -30.80 14.85 -3.31
N ARG A 110 -30.42 15.62 -2.29
CA ARG A 110 -30.41 17.09 -2.29
C ARG A 110 -29.15 17.60 -1.67
N LEU A 111 -28.67 18.71 -2.20
CA LEU A 111 -27.52 19.42 -1.69
C LEU A 111 -27.91 20.85 -1.31
N THR A 112 -27.28 21.36 -0.25
CA THR A 112 -27.31 22.77 0.10
C THR A 112 -25.87 23.27 0.11
N ARG A 113 -25.59 24.33 -0.65
CA ARG A 113 -24.26 24.94 -0.70
C ARG A 113 -23.90 25.54 0.66
N LEU A 114 -22.61 25.67 0.93
CA LEU A 114 -22.13 26.37 2.13
C LEU A 114 -22.60 27.83 2.11
N GLY A 115 -23.19 28.28 3.22
CA GLY A 115 -23.74 29.63 3.36
C GLY A 115 -25.05 29.89 2.62
N GLY A 116 -25.54 28.93 1.84
CA GLY A 116 -26.76 29.04 1.05
C GLY A 116 -27.98 28.41 1.74
N HIS A 117 -29.16 28.74 1.21
CA HIS A 117 -30.43 28.11 1.58
C HIS A 117 -31.11 27.39 0.41
N ALA A 118 -30.62 27.59 -0.81
CA ALA A 118 -31.16 26.94 -1.98
C ALA A 118 -30.81 25.44 -1.98
N HIS A 119 -31.82 24.61 -2.21
CA HIS A 119 -31.63 23.18 -2.42
C HIS A 119 -31.42 22.88 -3.89
N VAL A 120 -30.43 22.04 -4.19
CA VAL A 120 -30.14 21.51 -5.52
C VAL A 120 -30.48 20.04 -5.53
N ASP A 121 -31.44 19.62 -6.36
CA ASP A 121 -31.75 18.20 -6.56
C ASP A 121 -30.61 17.50 -7.30
N LEU A 122 -30.20 16.33 -6.80
CA LEU A 122 -29.07 15.57 -7.28
C LEU A 122 -29.46 14.17 -7.71
N ASP A 123 -29.02 13.78 -8.90
CA ASP A 123 -29.02 12.41 -9.37
C ASP A 123 -27.58 11.95 -9.64
N VAL A 124 -26.91 11.48 -8.60
CA VAL A 124 -25.50 11.08 -8.66
C VAL A 124 -25.34 9.63 -8.23
N ARG A 125 -24.67 8.82 -9.06
CA ARG A 125 -24.22 7.48 -8.66
C ARG A 125 -22.91 7.59 -7.89
N LEU A 126 -22.89 7.08 -6.66
CA LEU A 126 -21.67 7.07 -5.84
C LEU A 126 -20.84 5.81 -6.05
N ILE A 127 -19.55 5.99 -6.31
CA ILE A 127 -18.53 4.94 -6.26
C ILE A 127 -17.49 5.38 -5.21
N ALA A 128 -17.42 4.67 -4.08
CA ALA A 128 -16.46 4.97 -3.02
C ALA A 128 -15.30 3.97 -3.04
N ALA A 129 -14.11 4.39 -2.66
CA ALA A 129 -12.94 3.54 -2.53
C ALA A 129 -12.23 3.77 -1.19
N THR A 130 -11.63 2.71 -0.65
CA THR A 130 -10.85 2.78 0.60
C THR A 130 -9.78 1.68 0.64
N ASN A 131 -8.64 2.00 1.24
CA ASN A 131 -7.64 1.02 1.68
C ASN A 131 -7.77 0.63 3.17
N ARG A 132 -8.55 1.36 3.96
CA ARG A 132 -8.74 1.15 5.40
C ARG A 132 -9.82 0.11 5.68
N ASP A 133 -9.73 -0.58 6.82
CA ASP A 133 -10.84 -1.37 7.34
C ASP A 133 -11.89 -0.45 7.99
N LEU A 134 -12.97 -0.18 7.25
CA LEU A 134 -14.05 0.67 7.75
C LEU A 134 -14.76 0.07 8.98
N LYS A 135 -14.72 -1.26 9.19
CA LYS A 135 -15.35 -1.86 10.38
C LYS A 135 -14.55 -1.53 11.64
N GLU A 136 -13.23 -1.55 11.56
CA GLU A 136 -12.34 -1.13 12.64
C GLU A 136 -12.50 0.39 12.89
N ALA A 137 -12.55 1.20 11.84
CA ALA A 137 -12.79 2.64 11.94
C ALA A 137 -14.14 2.98 12.63
N ILE A 138 -15.17 2.17 12.42
CA ILE A 138 -16.47 2.31 13.14
C ILE A 138 -16.29 2.04 14.64
N GLN A 139 -15.55 0.99 15.01
CA GLN A 139 -15.27 0.66 16.42
C GLN A 139 -14.52 1.79 17.14
N HIS A 140 -13.61 2.47 16.43
CA HIS A 140 -12.87 3.63 16.93
C HIS A 140 -13.64 4.96 16.82
N ARG A 141 -14.90 4.96 16.36
CA ARG A 141 -15.72 6.15 16.12
C ARG A 141 -15.11 7.16 15.13
N GLU A 142 -14.23 6.68 14.25
CA GLU A 142 -13.65 7.48 13.17
C GLU A 142 -14.53 7.45 11.91
N PHE A 143 -15.37 6.42 11.78
CA PHE A 143 -16.31 6.28 10.67
C PHE A 143 -17.73 5.99 11.17
N ARG A 144 -18.74 6.57 10.50
CA ARG A 144 -20.13 6.34 10.87
C ARG A 144 -20.68 5.04 10.30
N GLU A 145 -21.37 4.29 11.14
CA GLU A 145 -22.01 3.03 10.77
C GLU A 145 -23.15 3.21 9.75
N ASP A 146 -23.95 4.27 9.90
CA ASP A 146 -25.05 4.59 8.98
C ASP A 146 -24.56 4.89 7.55
N LEU A 147 -23.49 5.67 7.42
CA LEU A 147 -22.83 5.94 6.15
C LEU A 147 -22.26 4.65 5.54
N TYR A 148 -21.61 3.82 6.35
CA TYR A 148 -21.05 2.55 5.90
C TYR A 148 -22.09 1.69 5.19
N TYR A 149 -23.25 1.44 5.82
CA TYR A 149 -24.31 0.64 5.20
C TYR A 149 -24.90 1.30 3.95
N ARG A 150 -24.94 2.64 3.87
CA ARG A 150 -25.43 3.37 2.69
C ARG A 150 -24.49 3.25 1.49
N ILE A 151 -23.18 3.31 1.70
CA ILE A 151 -22.19 3.24 0.62
C ILE A 151 -21.82 1.81 0.24
N SER A 152 -22.00 0.84 1.16
CA SER A 152 -21.64 -0.55 0.96
C SER A 152 -22.77 -1.41 0.39
N ALA A 153 -23.71 -0.82 -0.37
CA ALA A 153 -24.80 -1.57 -0.99
C ALA A 153 -24.26 -2.68 -1.90
N PHE A 154 -23.17 -2.40 -2.62
CA PHE A 154 -22.37 -3.41 -3.28
C PHE A 154 -20.89 -3.25 -2.93
N ARG A 155 -20.22 -4.34 -2.51
CA ARG A 155 -18.80 -4.32 -2.13
C ARG A 155 -17.98 -5.12 -3.13
N LEU A 156 -16.95 -4.50 -3.70
CA LEU A 156 -15.97 -5.15 -4.56
C LEU A 156 -14.59 -5.13 -3.90
N ARG A 157 -14.00 -6.31 -3.69
CA ARG A 157 -12.63 -6.43 -3.19
C ARG A 157 -11.67 -6.55 -4.36
N ILE A 158 -10.64 -5.70 -4.37
CA ILE A 158 -9.50 -5.81 -5.28
C ILE A 158 -8.32 -6.38 -4.48
N PRO A 159 -7.85 -7.59 -4.80
CA PRO A 159 -6.68 -8.16 -4.13
C PRO A 159 -5.39 -7.38 -4.52
N PRO A 160 -4.35 -7.43 -3.67
CA PRO A 160 -3.02 -6.94 -4.03
C PRO A 160 -2.48 -7.66 -5.27
N LEU A 161 -1.53 -7.01 -5.97
CA LEU A 161 -1.03 -7.48 -7.26
C LEU A 161 -0.34 -8.85 -7.19
N HIS A 162 0.34 -9.18 -6.08
CA HIS A 162 0.97 -10.50 -5.90
C HIS A 162 -0.01 -11.65 -5.75
N GLU A 163 -1.25 -11.40 -5.31
CA GLU A 163 -2.32 -12.43 -5.25
C GLU A 163 -2.93 -12.71 -6.64
N ARG A 164 -2.56 -11.92 -7.66
CA ARG A 164 -3.07 -12.04 -9.04
C ARG A 164 -1.93 -12.01 -10.10
N PRO A 165 -0.99 -12.98 -10.06
CA PRO A 165 0.16 -12.97 -10.96
C PRO A 165 -0.21 -13.03 -12.44
N GLY A 166 -1.36 -13.62 -12.79
CA GLY A 166 -1.86 -13.68 -14.17
C GLY A 166 -2.20 -12.31 -14.77
N ASP A 167 -2.47 -11.30 -13.94
CA ASP A 167 -2.81 -9.94 -14.40
C ASP A 167 -1.55 -9.09 -14.67
N ILE A 168 -0.38 -9.48 -14.16
CA ILE A 168 0.84 -8.67 -14.22
C ILE A 168 1.28 -8.42 -15.67
N LEU A 169 1.42 -9.47 -16.49
CA LEU A 169 1.88 -9.32 -17.87
C LEU A 169 0.88 -8.53 -18.75
N PRO A 170 -0.44 -8.82 -18.74
CA PRO A 170 -1.41 -7.99 -19.45
C PRO A 170 -1.39 -6.51 -19.03
N LEU A 171 -1.23 -6.23 -17.72
CA LEU A 171 -1.10 -4.85 -17.23
C LEU A 171 0.16 -4.18 -17.76
N VAL A 172 1.29 -4.88 -17.77
CA VAL A 172 2.55 -4.37 -18.33
C VAL A 172 2.40 -4.05 -19.82
N GLU A 173 1.80 -4.94 -20.60
CA GLU A 173 1.55 -4.67 -22.02
C GLU A 173 0.69 -3.43 -22.24
N HIS A 174 -0.34 -3.25 -21.41
CA HIS A 174 -1.18 -2.06 -21.46
C HIS A 174 -0.38 -0.80 -21.11
N LEU A 175 0.44 -0.84 -20.06
CA LEU A 175 1.30 0.27 -19.65
C LEU A 175 2.35 0.62 -20.70
N LEU A 176 2.95 -0.37 -21.35
CA LEU A 176 3.90 -0.15 -22.45
C LEU A 176 3.22 0.51 -23.66
N LYS A 177 1.97 0.13 -23.96
CA LYS A 177 1.18 0.76 -25.02
C LYS A 177 0.83 2.21 -24.67
N SER A 178 0.41 2.49 -23.44
CA SER A 178 -0.01 3.83 -23.02
C SER A 178 1.16 4.83 -22.91
N HIS A 179 2.35 4.36 -22.53
CA HIS A 179 3.54 5.21 -22.40
C HIS A 179 4.40 5.27 -23.67
N SER A 180 4.07 4.52 -24.72
CA SER A 180 4.77 4.61 -26.00
C SER A 180 4.32 5.85 -26.75
N SER A 181 5.11 6.92 -26.63
CA SER A 181 4.83 8.22 -27.26
C SER A 181 4.93 8.23 -28.80
N ASN A 182 5.48 7.17 -29.42
CA ASN A 182 5.82 7.15 -30.85
C ASN A 182 5.41 5.86 -31.59
N GLY A 183 4.45 5.09 -31.08
CA GLY A 183 4.03 3.82 -31.71
C GLY A 183 5.11 2.73 -31.71
N LYS A 184 6.21 2.93 -30.98
CA LYS A 184 7.25 1.92 -30.77
C LYS A 184 6.66 0.79 -29.94
N ARG A 185 6.74 -0.43 -30.44
CA ARG A 185 6.39 -1.63 -29.66
C ARG A 185 7.61 -2.07 -28.86
N TYR A 186 7.46 -2.06 -27.55
CA TYR A 186 8.45 -2.62 -26.65
C TYR A 186 8.18 -4.11 -26.43
N LEU A 187 9.24 -4.92 -26.47
CA LEU A 187 9.23 -6.34 -26.20
C LEU A 187 9.98 -6.60 -24.90
N LEU A 188 9.39 -7.38 -23.99
CA LEU A 188 10.08 -7.83 -22.79
C LEU A 188 10.94 -9.05 -23.09
N SER A 189 12.11 -9.15 -22.47
CA SER A 189 12.84 -10.41 -22.42
C SER A 189 12.14 -11.40 -21.48
N LYS A 190 12.32 -12.71 -21.70
CA LYS A 190 11.77 -13.76 -20.83
C LYS A 190 12.23 -13.63 -19.38
N GLU A 191 13.46 -13.17 -19.16
CA GLU A 191 13.99 -12.86 -17.84
C GLU A 191 13.29 -11.67 -17.17
N ALA A 192 12.95 -10.64 -17.95
CA ALA A 192 12.21 -9.48 -17.45
C ALA A 192 10.79 -9.88 -17.05
N GLU A 193 10.10 -10.67 -17.87
CA GLU A 193 8.79 -11.25 -17.54
C GLU A 193 8.84 -12.05 -16.23
N ALA A 194 9.83 -12.95 -16.09
CA ALA A 194 10.00 -13.75 -14.88
C ALA A 194 10.25 -12.89 -13.63
N LYS A 195 11.09 -11.85 -13.72
CA LYS A 195 11.32 -10.91 -12.61
C LYS A 195 10.04 -10.14 -12.23
N LEU A 196 9.25 -9.70 -13.22
CA LEU A 196 8.00 -8.97 -12.96
C LEU A 196 6.96 -9.84 -12.26
N VAL A 197 6.82 -11.09 -12.67
CA VAL A 197 5.86 -12.03 -12.07
C VAL A 197 6.32 -12.47 -10.67
N GLY A 198 7.63 -12.62 -10.46
CA GLY A 198 8.20 -13.07 -9.18
C GLY A 198 8.30 -11.99 -8.09
N TYR A 199 7.95 -10.74 -8.37
CA TYR A 199 8.05 -9.64 -7.42
C TYR A 199 6.76 -9.46 -6.60
N ILE A 200 6.88 -9.04 -5.33
CA ILE A 200 5.75 -8.96 -4.38
C ILE A 200 4.86 -7.72 -4.58
N TRP A 201 5.37 -6.71 -5.30
CA TRP A 201 4.66 -5.46 -5.63
C TRP A 201 4.02 -4.76 -4.42
N PRO A 202 4.80 -4.29 -3.44
CA PRO A 202 4.28 -3.58 -2.26
C PRO A 202 3.45 -2.33 -2.64
N GLY A 203 3.81 -1.63 -3.73
CA GLY A 203 3.05 -0.50 -4.28
C GLY A 203 2.06 -0.88 -5.39
N ASN A 204 1.77 -2.17 -5.58
CA ASN A 204 0.82 -2.72 -6.53
C ASN A 204 1.02 -2.15 -7.96
N VAL A 205 -0.08 -1.79 -8.64
CA VAL A 205 -0.08 -1.32 -10.04
C VAL A 205 0.61 0.04 -10.17
N ARG A 206 0.58 0.88 -9.12
CA ARG A 206 1.27 2.18 -9.13
C ARG A 206 2.78 2.00 -9.21
N GLU A 207 3.33 1.09 -8.42
CA GLU A 207 4.75 0.75 -8.49
C GLU A 207 5.10 0.09 -9.83
N LEU A 208 4.28 -0.85 -10.30
CA LEU A 208 4.44 -1.45 -11.63
C LEU A 208 4.54 -0.39 -12.73
N GLY A 209 3.64 0.59 -12.72
CA GLY A 209 3.68 1.74 -13.62
C GLY A 209 5.00 2.49 -13.57
N ASN A 210 5.48 2.83 -12.37
CA ASN A 210 6.75 3.54 -12.18
C ASN A 210 7.96 2.72 -12.67
N VAL A 211 7.98 1.40 -12.39
CA VAL A 211 9.05 0.50 -12.84
C VAL A 211 9.10 0.46 -14.37
N ILE A 212 7.94 0.27 -15.01
CA ILE A 212 7.83 0.23 -16.47
C ILE A 212 8.20 1.58 -17.10
N GLN A 213 7.71 2.69 -16.54
CA GLN A 213 8.06 4.04 -17.03
C GLN A 213 9.57 4.29 -16.94
N ARG A 214 10.22 3.93 -15.82
CA ARG A 214 11.68 4.02 -15.68
C ARG A 214 12.41 3.12 -16.69
N ALA A 215 11.93 1.89 -16.88
CA ALA A 215 12.51 0.97 -17.85
C ALA A 215 12.45 1.53 -19.28
N LEU A 216 11.35 2.20 -19.65
CA LEU A 216 11.20 2.87 -20.94
C LEU A 216 12.19 4.02 -21.15
N VAL A 217 12.51 4.76 -20.09
CA VAL A 217 13.51 5.85 -20.14
C VAL A 217 14.93 5.31 -20.27
N LEU A 218 15.24 4.19 -19.59
CA LEU A 218 16.57 3.58 -19.59
C LEU A 218 16.84 2.73 -20.85
N CYS A 219 15.80 2.18 -21.47
CA CYS A 219 15.92 1.31 -22.61
C CYS A 219 16.39 2.08 -23.85
N GLN A 220 17.63 1.81 -24.28
CA GLN A 220 18.15 2.26 -25.57
C GLN A 220 17.72 1.27 -26.66
N GLY A 221 16.43 1.28 -27.03
CA GLY A 221 15.89 0.40 -28.08
C GLY A 221 14.42 0.04 -27.90
N THR A 222 14.02 -1.12 -28.40
CA THR A 222 12.66 -1.68 -28.27
C THR A 222 12.60 -2.92 -27.39
N ARG A 223 13.74 -3.36 -26.80
CA ARG A 223 13.80 -4.56 -25.97
C ARG A 223 14.12 -4.21 -24.53
N ILE A 224 13.17 -4.48 -23.63
CA ILE A 224 13.32 -4.29 -22.19
C ILE A 224 13.87 -5.57 -21.59
N THR A 225 15.11 -5.52 -21.14
CA THR A 225 15.77 -6.62 -20.42
C THR A 225 15.62 -6.48 -18.91
N SER A 226 16.04 -7.52 -18.18
CA SER A 226 15.93 -7.60 -16.73
C SER A 226 16.81 -6.59 -15.96
N GLU A 227 17.75 -5.92 -16.64
CA GLU A 227 18.61 -4.85 -16.12
C GLU A 227 17.95 -3.47 -16.14
N HIS A 228 16.99 -3.27 -17.05
CA HIS A 228 16.24 -2.02 -17.14
C HIS A 228 15.14 -1.91 -16.06
N LEU A 229 14.79 -3.04 -15.43
CA LEU A 229 13.79 -3.11 -14.37
C LEU A 229 14.42 -2.76 -13.02
N LEU A 230 14.25 -1.50 -12.61
CA LEU A 230 14.66 -1.03 -11.30
C LEU A 230 13.50 -1.17 -10.32
N PHE A 231 13.62 -2.11 -9.38
CA PHE A 231 12.67 -2.27 -8.27
C PHE A 231 13.13 -1.40 -7.09
N ASP A 232 12.18 -0.81 -6.36
CA ASP A 232 12.53 0.00 -5.21
C ASP A 232 12.93 -0.93 -4.04
N GLU A 233 14.21 -0.95 -3.68
CA GLU A 233 14.77 -1.81 -2.62
C GLU A 233 14.23 -1.54 -1.19
N LEU A 234 13.26 -0.63 -1.04
CA LEU A 234 12.61 -0.35 0.24
C LEU A 234 11.93 -1.59 0.84
N TYR A 235 11.59 -2.58 -0.01
CA TYR A 235 10.99 -3.86 0.39
C TYR A 235 11.56 -5.00 -0.48
N GLY A 236 12.88 -5.14 -0.50
CA GLY A 236 13.50 -6.33 -1.11
C GLY A 236 12.89 -7.62 -0.56
N PRO A 237 12.78 -8.69 -1.37
CA PRO A 237 12.23 -9.95 -0.91
C PRO A 237 12.99 -10.38 0.34
N VAL A 238 12.25 -10.62 1.42
CA VAL A 238 12.74 -11.48 2.51
C VAL A 238 12.91 -12.82 1.84
N ILE A 239 14.12 -13.10 1.34
CA ILE A 239 14.54 -14.45 1.04
C ILE A 239 14.31 -15.19 2.36
N PRO A 240 13.38 -16.17 2.45
CA PRO A 240 13.34 -17.02 3.61
C PRO A 240 14.75 -17.58 3.72
N SER A 241 15.41 -17.32 4.84
CA SER A 241 16.72 -17.91 5.07
C SER A 241 16.58 -19.41 4.85
N ILE A 242 17.61 -19.99 4.24
CA ILE A 242 17.70 -21.43 3.90
C ILE A 242 17.53 -22.33 5.17
N SER A 243 17.37 -21.74 6.35
CA SER A 243 17.00 -22.40 7.61
C SER A 243 15.63 -23.08 7.61
N ASP A 244 14.67 -22.67 6.76
CA ASP A 244 13.28 -23.13 6.90
C ASP A 244 12.95 -24.39 6.06
N ARG A 245 13.99 -25.09 5.56
CA ARG A 245 13.85 -26.31 4.75
C ARG A 245 14.46 -27.58 5.35
N ILE A 246 14.89 -27.53 6.61
CA ILE A 246 15.20 -28.73 7.38
C ILE A 246 14.28 -28.64 8.59
N ASP A 247 13.16 -29.33 8.53
CA ASP A 247 12.31 -29.78 9.66
C ASP A 247 10.93 -30.07 9.08
N ASN A 248 10.79 -31.22 8.41
CA ASN A 248 9.54 -32.00 8.30
C ASN A 248 9.75 -33.19 7.37
N GLU A 249 10.58 -34.13 7.80
CA GLU A 249 10.42 -35.56 7.49
C GLU A 249 11.03 -36.29 8.69
N GLU A 250 10.26 -37.21 9.29
CA GLU A 250 10.58 -38.02 10.48
C GLU A 250 10.11 -37.48 11.85
N ALA A 251 8.81 -37.20 12.01
CA ALA A 251 8.20 -37.21 13.34
C ALA A 251 6.68 -37.48 13.35
N GLU A 252 6.19 -38.50 12.65
CA GLU A 252 4.94 -39.17 13.05
C GLU A 252 5.02 -40.68 12.82
N GLY A 253 5.37 -41.39 13.88
CA GLY A 253 5.32 -42.84 13.92
C GLY A 253 5.79 -43.38 15.26
N PHE A 254 4.83 -43.83 16.07
CA PHE A 254 5.00 -44.67 17.27
C PHE A 254 5.21 -43.97 18.63
N LEU A 255 4.09 -43.47 19.18
CA LEU A 255 3.77 -43.74 20.58
C LEU A 255 3.14 -45.15 20.68
N LYS A 256 3.76 -46.06 21.44
CA LYS A 256 3.06 -46.96 22.40
C LYS A 256 4.01 -47.90 23.15
N MET A 257 3.83 -47.90 24.48
CA MET A 257 4.15 -48.92 25.48
C MET A 257 5.65 -49.21 25.70
N GLY A 258 6.18 -49.34 26.92
CA GLY A 258 5.62 -49.50 28.26
C GLY A 258 6.71 -50.20 29.10
N ASN A 259 6.80 -49.85 30.39
CA ASN A 259 7.44 -50.57 31.50
C ASN A 259 8.80 -51.27 31.30
N SER A 260 9.80 -50.86 32.08
CA SER A 260 10.21 -51.53 33.34
C SER A 260 11.66 -51.15 33.67
N GLY A 261 11.91 -50.94 34.97
CA GLY A 261 13.07 -50.20 35.44
C GLY A 261 14.40 -50.96 35.46
N VAL A 262 15.47 -50.19 35.54
CA VAL A 262 16.72 -50.52 36.23
C VAL A 262 17.30 -49.21 36.77
N ARG A 263 17.64 -49.20 38.07
CA ARG A 263 18.48 -48.18 38.71
C ARG A 263 19.92 -48.41 38.29
N THR A 264 20.62 -47.36 37.87
CA THR A 264 22.09 -47.33 37.91
C THR A 264 22.54 -45.89 38.09
N GLU A 265 23.23 -45.65 39.20
CA GLU A 265 23.92 -44.41 39.53
C GLU A 265 25.13 -44.28 38.61
N VAL A 266 25.22 -43.20 37.82
CA VAL A 266 26.49 -42.72 37.25
C VAL A 266 26.45 -41.18 37.18
N GLU A 267 27.26 -40.56 38.05
CA GLU A 267 27.91 -39.25 37.99
C GLU A 267 27.51 -38.25 36.88
N GLU A 268 26.98 -37.10 37.30
CA GLU A 268 26.96 -35.86 36.50
C GLU A 268 28.38 -35.37 36.19
N PRO A 269 28.77 -35.20 34.91
CA PRO A 269 29.93 -34.39 34.58
C PRO A 269 29.51 -32.91 34.60
N ARG A 270 30.09 -32.18 35.55
CA ARG A 270 30.03 -30.73 35.68
C ARG A 270 30.33 -30.03 34.33
N VAL A 271 29.35 -29.27 33.83
CA VAL A 271 29.56 -28.24 32.80
C VAL A 271 30.48 -27.15 33.36
N PRO A 272 31.63 -26.83 32.73
CA PRO A 272 32.36 -25.62 33.07
C PRO A 272 31.60 -24.42 32.53
N SER A 273 31.02 -23.66 33.46
CA SER A 273 31.16 -22.21 33.58
C SER A 273 31.10 -21.40 32.28
N SER A 274 29.91 -20.85 32.05
CA SER A 274 29.66 -19.43 31.78
C SER A 274 30.90 -18.54 31.54
N VAL A 275 31.02 -17.98 30.34
CA VAL A 275 31.85 -16.80 30.11
C VAL A 275 31.00 -15.55 30.40
N MET A 276 31.33 -14.86 31.48
CA MET A 276 30.74 -13.57 31.87
C MET A 276 31.40 -12.44 31.06
N ILE A 277 30.61 -11.70 30.27
CA ILE A 277 30.94 -10.33 29.84
C ILE A 277 29.66 -9.49 29.88
N GLY A 278 29.54 -8.64 30.91
CA GLY A 278 28.54 -7.54 30.97
C GLY A 278 27.08 -7.97 31.12
N GLU A 279 26.36 -7.27 31.99
CA GLU A 279 24.99 -7.57 32.41
C GLU A 279 23.95 -7.55 31.26
N LYS A 280 23.69 -8.70 30.60
CA LYS A 280 22.40 -9.01 29.95
C LYS A 280 22.32 -10.46 29.48
N LYS A 281 21.25 -11.17 29.88
CA LYS A 281 20.88 -12.50 29.36
C LYS A 281 20.61 -12.42 27.85
N ILE A 282 21.38 -13.14 27.04
CA ILE A 282 21.12 -13.28 25.59
C ILE A 282 20.15 -14.43 25.38
N ASN A 283 18.86 -14.14 25.48
CA ASN A 283 17.82 -15.05 25.00
C ASN A 283 17.51 -14.68 23.54
N SER A 284 18.18 -15.36 22.60
CA SER A 284 17.89 -15.50 21.15
C SER A 284 19.09 -15.21 20.24
N LEU A 285 19.32 -16.13 19.31
CA LEU A 285 20.30 -16.02 18.22
C LEU A 285 20.06 -14.76 17.36
N GLY A 286 18.81 -14.32 17.24
CA GLY A 286 18.44 -13.09 16.51
C GLY A 286 18.93 -11.80 17.17
N ALA A 287 19.12 -11.78 18.49
CA ALA A 287 19.79 -10.67 19.17
C ALA A 287 21.31 -10.68 18.90
N ALA A 288 21.93 -11.87 18.84
CA ALA A 288 23.36 -12.02 18.55
C ALA A 288 23.73 -11.53 17.14
N VAL A 289 22.92 -11.86 16.12
CA VAL A 289 23.15 -11.41 14.73
C VAL A 289 23.04 -9.89 14.61
N LYS A 290 22.04 -9.26 15.24
CA LYS A 290 21.89 -7.79 15.25
C LYS A 290 23.04 -7.09 15.98
N THR A 291 23.57 -7.72 17.02
CA THR A 291 24.71 -7.20 17.80
C THR A 291 26.01 -7.32 17.00
N SER A 292 26.19 -8.42 16.26
CA SER A 292 27.31 -8.62 15.35
C SER A 292 27.30 -7.59 14.22
N GLU A 293 26.16 -7.35 13.57
CA GLU A 293 26.03 -6.33 12.51
C GLU A 293 26.39 -4.93 13.01
N GLN A 294 25.92 -4.56 14.21
CA GLN A 294 26.25 -3.28 14.84
C GLN A 294 27.75 -3.15 15.13
N GLN A 295 28.39 -4.22 15.63
CA GLN A 295 29.82 -4.24 15.90
C GLN A 295 30.64 -4.09 14.63
N THR A 296 30.27 -4.77 13.54
CA THR A 296 30.97 -4.67 12.25
C THR A 296 30.86 -3.26 11.66
N ILE A 297 29.68 -2.65 11.71
CA ILE A 297 29.48 -1.26 11.23
C ILE A 297 30.28 -0.28 12.09
N ARG A 298 30.29 -0.45 13.41
CA ARG A 298 31.06 0.40 14.33
C ARG A 298 32.57 0.25 14.14
N ALA A 299 33.05 -0.96 13.87
CA ALA A 299 34.46 -1.23 13.58
C ALA A 299 34.88 -0.57 12.25
N ALA A 300 34.07 -0.71 11.20
CA ALA A 300 34.34 -0.07 9.91
C ALA A 300 34.35 1.47 10.00
N LEU A 301 33.43 2.06 10.79
CA LEU A 301 33.38 3.51 11.04
C LEU A 301 34.56 4.03 11.88
N ARG A 302 35.21 3.19 12.69
CA ARG A 302 36.41 3.56 13.45
C ARG A 302 37.70 3.39 12.66
N ALA A 303 37.74 2.39 11.77
CA ALA A 303 38.89 2.10 10.93
C ALA A 303 39.02 3.07 9.75
N CYS A 304 37.91 3.64 9.27
CA CYS A 304 37.88 4.58 8.16
C CYS A 304 37.60 6.01 8.64
N GLY A 305 38.30 7.00 8.07
CA GLY A 305 38.05 8.42 8.36
C GLY A 305 36.81 8.99 7.64
N SER A 306 36.27 8.28 6.64
CA SER A 306 35.11 8.73 5.87
C SER A 306 34.01 7.67 5.80
N ARG A 307 32.76 8.14 5.87
CA ARG A 307 31.54 7.31 5.72
C ARG A 307 31.46 6.65 4.34
N ILE A 308 32.08 7.23 3.31
CA ILE A 308 32.10 6.66 1.95
C ILE A 308 33.03 5.44 1.89
N GLU A 309 34.19 5.52 2.55
CA GLU A 309 35.16 4.43 2.63
C GLU A 309 34.65 3.27 3.48
N ALA A 310 34.03 3.58 4.62
CA ALA A 310 33.37 2.59 5.46
C ALA A 310 32.28 1.83 4.69
N ALA A 311 31.50 2.51 3.85
CA ALA A 311 30.49 1.87 3.01
C ALA A 311 31.11 0.92 1.97
N LYS A 312 32.23 1.35 1.35
CA LYS A 312 32.99 0.54 0.39
C LYS A 312 33.60 -0.71 1.04
N GLN A 313 34.16 -0.59 2.25
CA GLN A 313 34.71 -1.72 3.01
C GLN A 313 33.63 -2.72 3.44
N LEU A 314 32.42 -2.23 3.73
CA LEU A 314 31.26 -3.05 4.08
C LEU A 314 30.52 -3.63 2.86
N GLY A 315 30.92 -3.29 1.63
CA GLY A 315 30.25 -3.75 0.41
C GLY A 315 28.81 -3.22 0.24
N ILE A 316 28.47 -2.09 0.87
CA ILE A 316 27.14 -1.48 0.82
C ILE A 316 27.18 -0.07 0.23
N SER A 317 26.04 0.43 -0.26
CA SER A 317 25.98 1.80 -0.77
C SER A 317 26.18 2.83 0.38
N PRO A 318 26.77 4.02 0.10
CA PRO A 318 26.87 5.10 1.08
C PRO A 318 25.52 5.61 1.61
N ARG A 319 24.43 5.34 0.88
CA ARG A 319 23.05 5.64 1.30
C ARG A 319 22.54 4.60 2.30
N THR A 320 22.83 3.33 2.06
CA THR A 320 22.50 2.21 2.95
C THR A 320 23.20 2.37 4.30
N LEU A 321 24.48 2.74 4.31
CA LEU A 321 25.21 3.02 5.54
C LEU A 321 24.59 4.18 6.33
N ARG A 322 24.25 5.29 5.65
CA ARG A 322 23.56 6.44 6.27
C ARG A 322 22.24 6.06 6.92
N TYR A 323 21.43 5.26 6.22
CA TYR A 323 20.15 4.79 6.75
C TYR A 323 20.31 3.89 7.98
N LYS A 324 21.28 2.96 7.95
CA LYS A 324 21.58 2.10 9.11
C LYS A 324 22.02 2.93 10.32
N ILE A 325 22.91 3.91 10.13
CA ILE A 325 23.35 4.81 11.20
C ILE A 325 22.17 5.60 11.79
N ALA A 326 21.31 6.17 10.95
CA ALA A 326 20.12 6.90 11.39
C ALA A 326 19.18 6.02 12.23
N ARG A 327 18.90 4.80 11.75
CA ARG A 327 18.05 3.82 12.45
C ARG A 327 18.61 3.40 13.82
N TYR A 328 19.94 3.32 13.96
CA TYR A 328 20.56 3.03 15.26
C TYR A 328 20.55 4.25 16.19
N LYS A 329 20.67 5.45 15.65
CA LYS A 329 20.53 6.71 16.40
C LYS A 329 19.13 6.88 16.99
N ASP A 330 18.09 6.57 16.21
CA ASP A 330 16.69 6.60 16.67
C ASP A 330 16.38 5.57 17.77
N ARG A 331 17.22 4.53 17.89
CA ARG A 331 17.16 3.52 18.95
C ARG A 331 18.05 3.83 20.15
N GLY A 332 18.61 5.05 20.21
CA GLY A 332 19.47 5.51 21.31
C GLY A 332 20.89 4.90 21.31
N ILE A 333 21.30 4.23 20.23
CA ILE A 333 22.62 3.61 20.14
C ILE A 333 23.58 4.59 19.45
N MET A 334 24.49 5.19 20.21
CA MET A 334 25.54 6.06 19.66
C MET A 334 26.62 5.25 18.93
N LEU A 335 26.54 5.28 17.60
CA LEU A 335 27.61 4.83 16.70
C LEU A 335 28.52 6.02 16.41
N ALA A 336 29.44 6.33 17.32
CA ALA A 336 30.39 7.42 17.13
C ALA A 336 31.34 7.12 15.96
N ALA A 337 31.30 7.99 14.95
CA ALA A 337 32.46 8.37 14.15
C ALA A 337 32.65 9.87 14.40
N ASN A 338 33.82 10.27 14.91
CA ASN A 338 34.18 11.68 15.00
C ASN A 338 34.25 12.24 13.58
N ASP A 339 33.23 13.03 13.23
CA ASP A 339 33.26 14.34 12.56
C ASP A 339 31.88 14.66 11.92
#